data_AF-N9DLA3-F1
#
_entry.id   AF-N9DLA3-F1
#
_cell.length_a   1.000
_cell.length_b   1.000
_cell.length_c   1.000
_cell.angle_alpha   90.00
_cell.angle_beta   90.00
_cell.angle_gamma   90.00
#
_symmetry.space_group_name_H-M   'P 1'
#
loop_
_entity.id
_entity.type
_entity.pdbx_description
1 polymer ?
#
loop_
_entity_poly.entity_id
_entity_poly.type
_entity_poly.pdbx_seq_one_letter_code
_entity_poly.pdbx_strand_id
1 'polypeptide(L)'
;MYILPLKAKSKDFLRLKAIAYALLIVVLPCCLFLYTCAPKSKLEKQIAHAPELFDQSNNEEIPDSQQLMIPASVFSGDALQIDDQGDILAQFKALPHWESPIMRVQNDFGQLFMHLDFAGIQNTRKDAEIYVLAVCHLGSHQTICPLNSAYPQEHVYLNASTKDQTEYQTIGGSSGKSWYYYAKGYTAEYLISTPVQDVSFIAVASIPQEYQSKWIRLSTATHPILHTQTSYFFQSHHSKYYKFLLLLLPIIAGIMFLHYRGFESTQVLALGILSLIFFTLSTYIWDLHYLVISCLLMSIASVVYIYSDSYFRLIYLVGFLMLAGFALQFYGGMNKEFLIKTGMPLLIGLALFFSK
;
A
#
# COMPACT_ATOMS: atom_id res chain seq x y z
N MET A 1 36.27 0.46 -60.11
CA MET A 1 36.43 0.38 -58.64
C MET A 1 35.78 1.62 -58.05
N TYR A 2 34.52 1.53 -57.60
CA TYR A 2 33.79 2.66 -57.01
C TYR A 2 33.92 2.59 -55.49
N ILE A 3 34.54 3.61 -54.91
CA ILE A 3 34.66 3.78 -53.46
C ILE A 3 33.33 4.40 -52.96
N LEU A 4 32.60 3.66 -52.13
CA LEU A 4 31.44 4.18 -51.38
C LEU A 4 31.91 5.25 -50.37
N PRO A 5 31.25 6.40 -50.24
CA PRO A 5 31.58 7.35 -49.19
C PRO A 5 31.11 6.84 -47.83
N LEU A 6 31.91 7.06 -46.79
CA LEU A 6 31.55 6.79 -45.40
C LEU A 6 30.26 7.55 -45.04
N LYS A 7 29.30 6.80 -44.48
CA LYS A 7 28.05 7.32 -43.93
C LYS A 7 28.36 8.36 -42.85
N ALA A 8 28.08 9.65 -43.13
CA ALA A 8 28.19 10.71 -42.16
C ALA A 8 27.31 10.39 -40.93
N LYS A 9 27.91 10.36 -39.74
CA LYS A 9 27.15 10.26 -38.48
C LYS A 9 26.23 11.47 -38.39
N SER A 10 24.92 11.22 -38.41
CA SER A 10 23.87 12.25 -38.33
C SER A 10 24.14 13.20 -37.15
N LYS A 11 23.95 14.51 -37.41
CA LYS A 11 24.00 15.61 -36.42
C LYS A 11 23.10 15.35 -35.20
N ASP A 12 22.08 14.51 -35.34
CA ASP A 12 21.14 14.16 -34.27
C ASP A 12 21.83 13.30 -33.20
N PHE A 13 22.78 12.46 -33.58
CA PHE A 13 23.53 11.61 -32.63
C PHE A 13 24.47 12.44 -31.74
N LEU A 14 25.03 13.53 -32.28
CA LEU A 14 25.87 14.46 -31.51
C LEU A 14 25.04 15.28 -30.52
N ARG A 15 23.85 15.73 -30.93
CA ARG A 15 22.91 16.46 -30.06
C ARG A 15 22.39 15.58 -28.92
N LEU A 16 22.09 14.30 -29.21
CA LEU A 16 21.64 13.35 -28.18
C LEU A 16 22.74 13.09 -27.13
N LYS A 17 24.00 12.95 -27.56
CA LYS A 17 25.14 12.83 -26.64
C LYS A 17 25.32 14.07 -25.77
N ALA A 18 25.22 15.27 -26.35
CA ALA A 18 25.37 16.52 -25.60
C ALA A 18 24.28 16.69 -24.53
N ILE A 19 23.03 16.34 -24.86
CA ILE A 19 21.91 16.33 -23.92
C ILE A 19 22.13 15.29 -22.82
N ALA A 20 22.57 14.08 -23.16
CA ALA A 20 22.87 13.04 -22.19
C ALA A 20 24.01 13.43 -21.22
N TYR A 21 25.08 14.06 -21.71
CA TYR A 21 26.17 14.56 -20.87
C TYR A 21 25.73 15.74 -19.99
N ALA A 22 24.92 16.67 -20.52
CA ALA A 22 24.37 17.76 -19.72
C ALA A 22 23.45 17.25 -18.60
N LEU A 23 22.60 16.27 -18.90
CA LEU A 23 21.79 15.56 -17.89
C LEU A 23 22.68 14.87 -16.86
N LEU A 24 23.74 14.19 -17.28
CA LEU A 24 24.63 13.49 -16.35
C LEU A 24 25.38 14.47 -15.43
N ILE A 25 25.84 15.62 -15.94
CA ILE A 25 26.52 16.66 -15.16
C ILE A 25 25.57 17.35 -14.17
N VAL A 26 24.27 17.45 -14.45
CA VAL A 26 23.29 18.03 -13.52
C VAL A 26 22.74 16.99 -12.52
N VAL A 27 22.58 15.74 -12.96
CA VAL A 27 22.04 14.66 -12.14
C VAL A 27 23.08 14.13 -11.15
N LEU A 28 24.37 14.01 -11.52
CA LEU A 28 25.40 13.51 -10.60
C LEU A 28 25.57 14.35 -9.32
N PRO A 29 25.65 15.70 -9.39
CA PRO A 29 25.72 16.55 -8.21
C PRO A 29 24.44 16.51 -7.38
N CYS A 30 23.26 16.41 -8.02
CA CYS A 30 22.00 16.19 -7.31
C CYS A 30 21.98 14.85 -6.57
N CYS A 31 22.46 13.77 -7.19
CA CYS A 31 22.60 12.46 -6.54
C CYS A 31 23.62 12.49 -5.40
N LEU A 32 24.74 13.20 -5.55
CA LEU A 32 25.76 13.36 -4.49
C LEU A 32 25.26 14.24 -3.34
N PHE A 33 24.54 15.33 -3.62
CA PHE A 33 23.95 16.23 -2.62
C PHE A 33 22.85 15.53 -1.81
N LEU A 34 22.03 14.69 -2.45
CA LEU A 34 21.07 13.81 -1.79
C LEU A 34 21.74 12.74 -0.91
N TYR A 35 23.01 12.38 -1.19
CA TYR A 35 23.77 11.41 -0.40
C TYR A 35 24.46 12.05 0.82
N THR A 36 24.82 13.34 0.75
CA THR A 36 25.56 14.04 1.82
C THR A 36 24.70 14.61 2.95
N CYS A 37 23.40 14.82 2.71
CA CYS A 37 22.45 15.03 3.81
C CYS A 37 22.09 13.64 4.35
N ALA A 38 22.80 13.13 5.36
CA ALA A 38 22.45 11.87 6.01
C ALA A 38 20.96 11.95 6.44
N PRO A 39 20.03 11.31 5.72
CA PRO A 39 18.64 11.40 6.09
C PRO A 39 18.51 10.66 7.42
N LYS A 40 17.84 11.27 8.41
CA LYS A 40 17.40 10.54 9.60
C LYS A 40 16.86 9.19 9.16
N SER A 41 17.29 8.13 9.84
CA SER A 41 16.84 6.79 9.46
C SER A 41 15.31 6.73 9.49
N LYS A 42 14.72 5.86 8.66
CA LYS A 42 13.26 5.68 8.61
C LYS A 42 12.67 5.53 10.02
N LEU A 43 13.33 4.75 10.87
CA LEU A 43 12.92 4.51 12.25
C LEU A 43 13.06 5.74 13.15
N GLU A 44 14.13 6.51 13.00
CA GLU A 44 14.33 7.75 13.76
C GLU A 44 13.22 8.79 13.45
N LYS A 45 12.76 8.85 12.20
CA LYS A 45 11.61 9.69 11.82
C LYS A 45 10.31 9.20 12.45
N GLN A 46 10.06 7.89 12.42
CA GLN A 46 8.87 7.25 12.99
C GLN A 46 8.84 7.35 14.52
N ILE A 47 9.99 7.38 15.19
CA ILE A 47 10.05 7.58 16.64
C ILE A 47 9.76 9.02 17.03
N ALA A 48 10.16 9.98 16.19
CA ALA A 48 9.88 11.39 16.44
C ALA A 48 8.38 11.71 16.31
N HIS A 49 7.71 11.12 15.33
CA HIS A 49 6.28 11.32 15.08
C HIS A 49 5.65 10.01 14.61
N ALA A 50 4.48 9.69 15.17
CA ALA A 50 3.73 8.52 14.77
C ALA A 50 3.45 8.58 13.24
N PRO A 51 3.69 7.49 12.50
CA PRO A 51 3.45 7.49 11.06
C PRO A 51 1.95 7.55 10.75
N GLU A 52 1.62 8.11 9.59
CA GLU A 52 0.25 8.15 9.08
C GLU A 52 -0.32 6.72 8.93
N LEU A 53 -1.61 6.56 9.27
CA LEU A 53 -2.36 5.33 9.10
C LEU A 53 -3.53 5.59 8.17
N PHE A 54 -3.92 4.60 7.38
CA PHE A 54 -4.93 4.76 6.34
C PHE A 54 -6.07 3.76 6.51
N ASP A 55 -7.31 4.19 6.30
CA ASP A 55 -8.46 3.27 6.24
C ASP A 55 -8.42 2.51 4.91
N GLN A 56 -8.55 1.18 4.94
CA GLN A 56 -8.47 0.35 3.74
C GLN A 56 -9.55 0.66 2.70
N SER A 57 -10.74 1.09 3.12
CA SER A 57 -11.90 1.28 2.23
C SER A 57 -11.77 2.51 1.34
N ASN A 58 -11.35 3.64 1.92
CA ASN A 58 -11.27 4.93 1.24
C ASN A 58 -9.83 5.36 0.97
N ASN A 59 -8.84 4.71 1.60
CA ASN A 59 -7.42 5.02 1.51
C ASN A 59 -7.07 6.46 1.92
N GLU A 60 -7.91 7.04 2.77
CA GLU A 60 -7.70 8.33 3.43
C GLU A 60 -7.02 8.09 4.78
N GLU A 61 -6.36 9.12 5.30
CA GLU A 61 -5.73 9.06 6.61
C GLU A 61 -6.81 8.89 7.69
N ILE A 62 -6.53 8.02 8.68
CA ILE A 62 -7.38 7.88 9.87
C ILE A 62 -7.41 9.23 10.58
N PRO A 63 -8.58 9.84 10.83
CA PRO A 63 -8.65 11.13 11.51
C PRO A 63 -8.08 11.08 12.93
N ASP A 64 -7.52 12.19 13.41
CA ASP A 64 -7.01 12.33 14.78
C ASP A 64 -8.05 11.98 15.86
N SER A 65 -9.35 12.21 15.58
CA SER A 65 -10.44 11.87 16.50
C SER A 65 -10.60 10.37 16.74
N GLN A 66 -10.02 9.54 15.88
CA GLN A 66 -9.99 8.09 15.96
C GLN A 66 -8.61 7.55 16.35
N GLN A 67 -7.66 8.43 16.68
CA GLN A 67 -6.31 8.10 17.11
C GLN A 67 -6.09 8.63 18.54
N LEU A 68 -5.95 7.73 19.49
CA LEU A 68 -5.76 8.05 20.90
C LEU A 68 -4.31 7.81 21.32
N MET A 69 -3.67 8.84 21.88
CA MET A 69 -2.34 8.72 22.48
C MET A 69 -2.46 8.20 23.91
N ILE A 70 -1.81 7.08 24.19
CA ILE A 70 -1.75 6.46 25.50
C ILE A 70 -0.50 6.94 26.23
N PRO A 71 -0.62 7.64 27.37
CA PRO A 71 0.52 8.12 28.13
C PRO A 71 1.24 6.96 28.83
N ALA A 72 2.47 6.68 28.40
CA ALA A 72 3.30 5.61 28.98
C ALA A 72 3.56 5.78 30.49
N SER A 73 3.46 7.01 31.01
CA SER A 73 3.66 7.33 32.44
C SER A 73 2.61 6.73 33.37
N VAL A 74 1.49 6.23 32.83
CA VAL A 74 0.41 5.62 33.62
C VAL A 74 0.73 4.15 33.98
N PHE A 75 1.68 3.53 33.29
CA PHE A 75 1.95 2.10 33.40
C PHE A 75 3.09 1.77 34.35
N SER A 76 3.03 0.56 34.92
CA SER A 76 4.09 0.00 35.75
C SER A 76 5.08 -0.83 34.91
N GLY A 77 6.27 -1.08 35.45
CA GLY A 77 7.24 -2.01 34.87
C GLY A 77 7.12 -3.44 35.39
N ASP A 78 6.11 -3.73 36.20
CA ASP A 78 5.89 -5.04 36.81
C ASP A 78 5.17 -5.97 35.83
N ALA A 79 5.52 -7.25 35.88
CA ALA A 79 4.89 -8.27 35.04
C ALA A 79 3.39 -8.34 35.33
N LEU A 80 2.59 -8.29 34.26
CA LEU A 80 1.15 -8.43 34.35
C LEU A 80 0.76 -9.90 34.33
N GLN A 81 -0.22 -10.26 35.15
CA GLN A 81 -0.88 -11.57 35.08
C GLN A 81 -2.36 -11.31 34.83
N ILE A 82 -2.82 -11.70 33.64
CA ILE A 82 -4.23 -11.63 33.24
C ILE A 82 -4.70 -13.08 33.11
N ASP A 83 -5.70 -13.45 33.90
CA ASP A 83 -6.33 -14.76 33.85
C ASP A 83 -7.56 -14.71 32.94
N ASP A 84 -7.49 -15.42 31.81
CA ASP A 84 -8.57 -15.48 30.82
C ASP A 84 -9.85 -16.17 31.34
N GLN A 85 -9.80 -16.87 32.48
CA GLN A 85 -10.96 -17.55 33.07
C GLN A 85 -11.75 -16.67 34.06
N GLY A 86 -11.19 -15.53 34.47
CA GLY A 86 -11.81 -14.61 35.43
C GLY A 86 -12.65 -13.51 34.78
N ASP A 87 -13.16 -12.59 35.60
CA ASP A 87 -13.76 -11.34 35.10
C ASP A 87 -12.64 -10.43 34.58
N ILE A 88 -12.37 -10.50 33.28
CA ILE A 88 -11.28 -9.77 32.60
C ILE A 88 -11.48 -8.26 32.76
N LEU A 89 -12.72 -7.75 32.72
CA LEU A 89 -12.98 -6.32 32.86
C LEU A 89 -12.61 -5.83 34.27
N ALA A 90 -12.97 -6.60 35.29
CA ALA A 90 -12.58 -6.29 36.67
C ALA A 90 -11.06 -6.36 36.88
N GLN A 91 -10.39 -7.35 36.27
CA GLN A 91 -8.92 -7.47 36.33
C GLN A 91 -8.21 -6.26 35.71
N PHE A 92 -8.61 -5.83 34.51
CA PHE A 92 -8.04 -4.65 33.85
C PHE A 92 -8.21 -3.38 34.70
N LYS A 93 -9.38 -3.22 35.33
CA LYS A 93 -9.67 -2.06 36.19
C LYS A 93 -8.95 -2.08 37.54
N ALA A 94 -8.55 -3.26 38.02
CA ALA A 94 -7.80 -3.41 39.26
C ALA A 94 -6.31 -3.08 39.10
N LEU A 95 -5.77 -3.23 37.89
CA LEU A 95 -4.38 -2.91 37.55
C LEU A 95 -4.19 -1.40 37.31
N PRO A 96 -2.96 -0.87 37.40
CA PRO A 96 -2.63 0.46 36.88
C PRO A 96 -2.95 0.53 35.39
N HIS A 97 -4.02 1.26 35.05
CA HIS A 97 -4.58 1.31 33.71
C HIS A 97 -4.78 2.73 33.23
N TRP A 98 -4.81 2.87 31.91
CA TRP A 98 -5.33 4.03 31.23
C TRP A 98 -6.69 3.70 30.64
N GLU A 99 -7.68 4.57 30.82
CA GLU A 99 -8.98 4.46 30.19
C GLU A 99 -9.20 5.64 29.23
N SER A 100 -9.65 5.33 28.02
CA SER A 100 -9.98 6.35 27.03
C SER A 100 -11.25 7.12 27.40
N PRO A 101 -11.42 8.35 26.89
CA PRO A 101 -12.75 8.94 26.79
C PRO A 101 -13.71 8.00 26.05
N ILE A 102 -15.00 8.11 26.36
CA ILE A 102 -16.04 7.38 25.63
C ILE A 102 -16.12 7.97 24.22
N MET A 103 -15.99 7.11 23.22
CA MET A 103 -16.09 7.42 21.81
C MET A 103 -17.39 6.88 21.25
N ARG A 104 -18.07 7.70 20.45
CA ARG A 104 -19.28 7.29 19.74
C ARG A 104 -18.91 6.76 18.37
N VAL A 105 -18.94 5.44 18.21
CA VAL A 105 -18.64 4.77 16.95
C VAL A 105 -19.93 4.70 16.13
N GLN A 106 -19.93 5.36 14.97
CA GLN A 106 -20.96 5.17 13.94
C GLN A 106 -20.49 4.07 13.00
N ASN A 107 -21.33 3.04 12.81
CA ASN A 107 -20.90 1.85 12.12
C ASN A 107 -21.94 1.36 11.12
N ASP A 108 -21.57 1.44 9.84
CA ASP A 108 -22.39 0.94 8.73
C ASP A 108 -22.25 -0.58 8.54
N PHE A 109 -21.18 -1.19 9.05
CA PHE A 109 -20.79 -2.58 8.78
C PHE A 109 -20.79 -3.50 10.02
N GLY A 110 -21.08 -2.95 11.21
CA GLY A 110 -21.11 -3.70 12.47
C GLY A 110 -19.74 -4.18 12.96
N GLN A 111 -18.63 -3.62 12.46
CA GLN A 111 -17.26 -3.99 12.82
C GLN A 111 -16.43 -2.80 13.32
N LEU A 112 -15.61 -3.01 14.34
CA LEU A 112 -14.65 -2.05 14.87
C LEU A 112 -13.26 -2.67 14.81
N PHE A 113 -12.42 -2.14 13.94
CA PHE A 113 -11.01 -2.47 13.87
C PHE A 113 -10.24 -1.59 14.82
N MET A 114 -9.45 -2.22 15.68
CA MET A 114 -8.55 -1.60 16.63
C MET A 114 -7.13 -1.92 16.22
N HIS A 115 -6.26 -0.91 16.20
CA HIS A 115 -4.86 -1.03 15.85
C HIS A 115 -4.00 -0.36 16.92
N LEU A 116 -3.01 -1.09 17.42
CA LEU A 116 -2.04 -0.56 18.39
C LEU A 116 -0.66 -0.51 17.75
N ASP A 117 -0.01 0.64 17.86
CA ASP A 117 1.39 0.79 17.49
C ASP A 117 2.12 1.72 18.48
N PHE A 118 3.41 1.47 18.67
CA PHE A 118 4.19 2.22 19.66
C PHE A 118 5.67 2.21 19.34
N ALA A 119 6.35 3.31 19.67
CA ALA A 119 7.74 3.50 19.34
C ALA A 119 8.50 4.27 20.43
N GLY A 120 9.81 4.06 20.47
CA GLY A 120 10.66 4.69 21.45
C GLY A 120 12.10 4.26 21.38
N ILE A 121 12.80 4.45 22.50
CA ILE A 121 14.17 4.02 22.70
C ILE A 121 14.19 2.97 23.81
N GLN A 122 14.80 1.83 23.55
CA GLN A 122 14.97 0.75 24.51
C GLN A 122 16.45 0.62 24.87
N ASN A 123 16.75 0.54 26.17
CA ASN A 123 18.12 0.34 26.68
C ASN A 123 18.35 -1.01 27.35
N THR A 124 17.41 -1.94 27.18
CA THR A 124 17.37 -3.29 27.77
C THR A 124 17.02 -4.33 26.70
N ARG A 125 17.08 -5.61 27.04
CA ARG A 125 16.55 -6.71 26.21
C ARG A 125 15.24 -7.28 26.74
N LYS A 126 14.73 -6.75 27.86
CA LYS A 126 13.39 -7.12 28.36
C LYS A 126 12.35 -6.56 27.40
N ASP A 127 11.35 -7.36 27.09
CA ASP A 127 10.24 -6.93 26.25
C ASP A 127 9.23 -6.10 27.04
N ALA A 128 8.56 -5.18 26.35
CA ALA A 128 7.40 -4.46 26.87
C ALA A 128 6.13 -5.14 26.36
N GLU A 129 5.13 -5.24 27.21
CA GLU A 129 3.83 -5.88 26.91
C GLU A 129 2.70 -4.88 27.17
N ILE A 130 1.81 -4.71 26.20
CA ILE A 130 0.65 -3.81 26.26
C ILE A 130 -0.58 -4.61 25.91
N TYR A 131 -1.59 -4.55 26.77
CA TYR A 131 -2.88 -5.17 26.57
C TYR A 131 -3.97 -4.11 26.50
N VAL A 132 -4.87 -4.23 25.53
CA VAL A 132 -5.97 -3.27 25.33
C VAL A 132 -7.29 -4.00 25.19
N LEU A 133 -8.26 -3.59 26.00
CA LEU A 133 -9.61 -4.14 26.04
C LEU A 133 -10.61 -3.09 25.55
N ALA A 134 -11.45 -3.46 24.57
CA ALA A 134 -12.58 -2.65 24.14
C ALA A 134 -13.81 -2.91 25.01
N VAL A 135 -14.42 -1.82 25.51
CA VAL A 135 -15.58 -1.84 26.41
C VAL A 135 -16.74 -1.11 25.75
N CYS A 136 -17.85 -1.83 25.57
CA CYS A 136 -19.08 -1.33 25.00
C CYS A 136 -20.01 -0.84 26.13
N HIS A 137 -20.57 0.35 25.96
CA HIS A 137 -21.48 0.98 26.94
C HIS A 137 -22.93 0.82 26.47
N LEU A 138 -23.74 0.12 27.27
CA LEU A 138 -25.16 -0.12 27.03
C LEU A 138 -25.96 0.57 28.14
N GLY A 139 -26.24 1.87 27.94
CA GLY A 139 -26.85 2.71 28.97
C GLY A 139 -25.91 2.88 30.16
N SER A 140 -26.31 2.39 31.35
CA SER A 140 -25.48 2.41 32.56
C SER A 140 -24.59 1.17 32.72
N HIS A 141 -24.68 0.19 31.82
CA HIS A 141 -23.92 -1.05 31.90
C HIS A 141 -22.69 -1.02 30.98
N GLN A 142 -21.59 -1.58 31.47
CA GLN A 142 -20.34 -1.74 30.72
C GLN A 142 -20.06 -3.22 30.52
N THR A 143 -19.79 -3.62 29.29
CA THR A 143 -19.47 -4.99 28.94
C THR A 143 -18.31 -5.01 27.94
N ILE A 144 -17.54 -6.09 27.92
CA ILE A 144 -16.51 -6.28 26.88
C ILE A 144 -17.19 -6.31 25.51
N CYS A 145 -16.65 -5.60 24.53
CA CYS A 145 -17.17 -5.67 23.17
C CYS A 145 -16.97 -7.08 22.60
N PRO A 146 -17.98 -7.68 21.95
CA PRO A 146 -17.88 -9.03 21.42
C PRO A 146 -16.83 -9.11 20.31
N LEU A 147 -16.05 -10.18 20.26
CA LEU A 147 -15.11 -10.44 19.16
C LEU A 147 -15.84 -10.81 17.87
N ASN A 148 -15.24 -10.50 16.71
CA ASN A 148 -15.72 -11.04 15.45
C ASN A 148 -15.32 -12.52 15.28
N SER A 149 -16.30 -13.43 15.24
CA SER A 149 -16.08 -14.87 15.06
C SER A 149 -15.53 -15.26 13.68
N ALA A 150 -15.63 -14.37 12.68
CA ALA A 150 -15.02 -14.57 11.36
C ALA A 150 -13.49 -14.50 11.40
N TYR A 151 -12.92 -13.80 12.41
CA TYR A 151 -11.49 -13.66 12.63
C TYR A 151 -11.19 -14.03 14.09
N PRO A 152 -11.14 -15.33 14.41
CA PRO A 152 -11.00 -15.79 15.78
C PRO A 152 -9.68 -15.29 16.38
N GLN A 153 -9.80 -14.63 17.52
CA GLN A 153 -8.67 -14.22 18.35
C GLN A 153 -8.54 -15.16 19.53
N GLU A 154 -7.30 -15.36 19.99
CA GLU A 154 -7.03 -16.19 21.17
C GLU A 154 -7.60 -15.55 22.45
N HIS A 155 -7.57 -14.22 22.53
CA HIS A 155 -8.00 -13.46 23.70
C HIS A 155 -9.02 -12.38 23.31
N VAL A 156 -9.87 -11.97 24.27
CA VAL A 156 -10.86 -10.88 24.09
C VAL A 156 -10.23 -9.48 24.13
N TYR A 157 -8.97 -9.40 24.51
CA TYR A 157 -8.16 -8.18 24.47
C TYR A 157 -7.07 -8.32 23.41
N LEU A 158 -6.63 -7.18 22.87
CA LEU A 158 -5.45 -7.09 22.04
C LEU A 158 -4.21 -7.24 22.92
N ASN A 159 -3.27 -8.09 22.49
CA ASN A 159 -1.95 -8.24 23.11
C ASN A 159 -0.88 -7.75 22.13
N ALA A 160 -0.02 -6.86 22.59
CA ALA A 160 1.15 -6.40 21.85
C ALA A 160 2.42 -6.52 22.69
N SER A 161 3.46 -7.09 22.11
CA SER A 161 4.75 -7.29 22.76
C SER A 161 5.90 -6.93 21.83
N THR A 162 6.90 -6.20 22.33
CA THR A 162 8.10 -5.85 21.55
C THR A 162 8.94 -7.05 21.12
N LYS A 163 8.63 -8.23 21.65
CA LYS A 163 9.20 -9.51 21.23
C LYS A 163 8.84 -9.84 19.78
N ASP A 164 7.63 -9.49 19.39
CA ASP A 164 7.03 -9.84 18.11
C ASP A 164 6.80 -8.58 17.27
N GLN A 165 6.76 -8.69 15.94
CA GLN A 165 6.36 -7.60 15.03
C GLN A 165 7.02 -6.21 15.27
N THR A 166 8.28 -6.20 15.74
CA THR A 166 9.00 -4.97 16.11
C THR A 166 10.24 -4.76 15.22
N GLU A 167 10.34 -3.57 14.64
CA GLU A 167 11.53 -3.13 13.91
C GLU A 167 12.54 -2.50 14.89
N TYR A 168 13.81 -2.91 14.81
CA TYR A 168 14.88 -2.39 15.65
C TYR A 168 16.00 -1.75 14.82
N GLN A 169 16.58 -0.68 15.34
CA GLN A 169 17.80 -0.08 14.81
C GLN A 169 18.74 0.34 15.94
N THR A 170 20.00 -0.05 15.85
CA THR A 170 21.04 0.37 16.80
C THR A 170 21.32 1.87 16.70
N ILE A 171 21.46 2.52 17.86
CA ILE A 171 21.84 3.94 17.93
C ILE A 171 23.37 4.04 17.90
N GLY A 172 23.93 4.61 16.83
CA GLY A 172 25.37 4.76 16.64
C GLY A 172 25.99 5.77 17.63
N GLY A 173 27.11 5.40 18.27
CA GLY A 173 27.88 6.28 19.15
C GLY A 173 27.86 5.90 20.64
N SER A 174 26.94 5.05 21.07
CA SER A 174 26.96 4.44 22.40
C SER A 174 27.49 3.02 22.32
N SER A 175 28.29 2.59 23.30
CA SER A 175 28.73 1.22 23.50
C SER A 175 27.56 0.23 23.61
N GLY A 176 26.97 -0.16 22.48
CA GLY A 176 26.20 -1.39 22.25
C GLY A 176 24.96 -1.67 23.10
N LYS A 177 24.21 -0.68 23.62
CA LYS A 177 23.06 -0.95 24.51
C LYS A 177 21.77 -0.17 24.27
N SER A 178 21.66 0.61 23.20
CA SER A 178 20.46 1.39 22.92
C SER A 178 19.94 1.13 21.51
N TRP A 179 18.63 0.88 21.42
CA TRP A 179 17.94 0.64 20.16
C TRP A 179 16.75 1.56 20.02
N TYR A 180 16.61 2.12 18.83
CA TYR A 180 15.33 2.58 18.33
C TYR A 180 14.44 1.37 18.08
N TYR A 181 13.18 1.43 18.52
CA TYR A 181 12.20 0.40 18.24
C TYR A 181 10.89 1.01 17.71
N TYR A 182 10.23 0.28 16.83
CA TYR A 182 8.86 0.54 16.40
C TYR A 182 8.11 -0.79 16.32
N ALA A 183 7.19 -0.99 17.26
CA ALA A 183 6.32 -2.14 17.33
C ALA A 183 5.00 -1.79 16.65
N LYS A 184 4.58 -2.60 15.67
CA LYS A 184 3.46 -2.28 14.79
C LYS A 184 2.77 -3.54 14.28
N GLY A 185 1.54 -3.38 13.78
CA GLY A 185 0.78 -4.47 13.16
C GLY A 185 -0.11 -5.25 14.12
N TYR A 186 -0.21 -4.85 15.39
CA TYR A 186 -1.15 -5.45 16.33
C TYR A 186 -2.55 -4.92 16.05
N THR A 187 -3.46 -5.84 15.72
CA THR A 187 -4.84 -5.50 15.38
C THR A 187 -5.82 -6.41 16.09
N ALA A 188 -6.96 -5.87 16.47
CA ALA A 188 -8.09 -6.64 16.93
C ALA A 188 -9.38 -6.15 16.28
N GLU A 189 -10.37 -7.03 16.13
CA GLU A 189 -11.63 -6.75 15.50
C GLU A 189 -12.77 -7.13 16.45
N TYR A 190 -13.62 -6.14 16.71
CA TYR A 190 -14.78 -6.26 17.57
C TYR A 190 -16.05 -6.08 16.75
N LEU A 191 -17.12 -6.73 17.19
CA LEU A 191 -18.46 -6.54 16.66
C LEU A 191 -19.15 -5.40 17.40
N ILE A 192 -19.76 -4.52 16.63
CA ILE A 192 -20.58 -3.43 17.12
C ILE A 192 -22.02 -3.75 16.76
N SER A 193 -22.81 -4.12 17.76
CA SER A 193 -24.16 -4.69 17.56
C SER A 193 -25.22 -3.66 17.17
N THR A 194 -24.94 -2.37 17.27
CA THR A 194 -25.86 -1.28 16.96
C THR A 194 -25.26 -0.32 15.93
N PRO A 195 -26.06 0.36 15.10
CA PRO A 195 -25.56 1.35 14.13
C PRO A 195 -24.74 2.48 14.77
N VAL A 196 -24.99 2.73 16.05
CA VAL A 196 -24.24 3.68 16.87
C VAL A 196 -24.00 3.04 18.23
N GLN A 197 -22.75 2.98 18.66
CA GLN A 197 -22.34 2.36 19.92
C GLN A 197 -21.31 3.25 20.61
N ASP A 198 -21.51 3.46 21.91
CA ASP A 198 -20.52 4.13 22.74
C ASP A 198 -19.50 3.08 23.22
N VAL A 199 -18.21 3.38 23.00
CA VAL A 199 -17.08 2.48 23.26
C VAL A 199 -16.00 3.24 24.03
N SER A 200 -15.40 2.61 25.03
CA SER A 200 -14.12 3.05 25.62
C SER A 200 -13.09 1.94 25.55
N PHE A 201 -11.82 2.29 25.75
CA PHE A 201 -10.71 1.36 25.72
C PHE A 201 -9.96 1.42 27.05
N ILE A 202 -9.65 0.26 27.62
CA ILE A 202 -8.84 0.15 28.82
C ILE A 202 -7.52 -0.51 28.43
N ALA A 203 -6.42 0.21 28.65
CA ALA A 203 -5.08 -0.29 28.40
C ALA A 203 -4.37 -0.57 29.73
N VAL A 204 -3.68 -1.71 29.81
CA VAL A 204 -2.73 -2.04 30.88
C VAL A 204 -1.42 -2.45 30.22
N ALA A 205 -0.29 -2.11 30.85
CA ALA A 205 1.01 -2.47 30.28
C ALA A 205 2.06 -2.77 31.35
N SER A 206 2.99 -3.62 30.96
CA SER A 206 4.28 -3.85 31.62
C SER A 206 5.36 -3.22 30.75
N ILE A 207 5.81 -2.02 31.11
CA ILE A 207 6.85 -1.29 30.38
C ILE A 207 8.07 -1.13 31.30
N PRO A 208 9.19 -1.85 31.03
CA PRO A 208 10.40 -1.72 31.85
C PRO A 208 10.90 -0.26 31.90
N GLN A 209 11.43 0.16 33.04
CA GLN A 209 11.88 1.55 33.26
C GLN A 209 12.97 2.02 32.28
N GLU A 210 13.69 1.08 31.67
CA GLU A 210 14.73 1.35 30.66
C GLU A 210 14.16 1.69 29.27
N TYR A 211 12.84 1.64 29.09
CA TYR A 211 12.14 2.14 27.91
C TYR A 211 11.86 3.64 28.04
N GLN A 212 12.29 4.39 27.03
CA GLN A 212 11.85 5.75 26.79
C GLN A 212 10.81 5.72 25.66
N SER A 213 9.58 5.37 26.02
CA SER A 213 8.45 5.44 25.09
C SER A 213 8.26 6.88 24.63
N LYS A 214 8.23 7.10 23.31
CA LYS A 214 7.94 8.42 22.73
C LYS A 214 6.46 8.60 22.52
N TRP A 215 5.79 7.56 22.07
CA TRP A 215 4.37 7.52 21.86
C TRP A 215 3.87 6.08 21.85
N ILE A 216 2.65 5.91 22.32
CA ILE A 216 1.85 4.69 22.22
C ILE A 216 0.52 5.17 21.65
N ARG A 217 0.09 4.61 20.53
CA ARG A 217 -1.10 5.06 19.82
C ARG A 217 -2.07 3.91 19.63
N LEU A 218 -3.32 4.15 20.00
CA LEU A 218 -4.45 3.30 19.68
C LEU A 218 -5.27 3.97 18.59
N SER A 219 -5.43 3.31 17.45
CA SER A 219 -6.22 3.80 16.33
C SER A 219 -7.41 2.90 16.08
N THR A 220 -8.53 3.48 15.70
CA THR A 220 -9.78 2.74 15.45
C THR A 220 -10.38 3.09 14.11
N ALA A 221 -11.02 2.12 13.45
CA ALA A 221 -11.73 2.35 12.19
C ALA A 221 -12.86 1.33 12.02
N THR A 222 -13.75 1.57 11.06
CA THR A 222 -14.79 0.59 10.68
C THR A 222 -14.31 -0.39 9.61
N HIS A 223 -13.11 -0.18 9.07
CA HIS A 223 -12.41 -1.07 8.15
C HIS A 223 -10.98 -1.34 8.62
N PRO A 224 -10.27 -2.33 8.05
CA PRO A 224 -8.87 -2.58 8.41
C PRO A 224 -7.98 -1.34 8.20
N ILE A 225 -7.05 -1.15 9.13
CA ILE A 225 -6.11 -0.01 9.12
C ILE A 225 -4.78 -0.44 8.48
N LEU A 226 -4.24 0.41 7.60
CA LEU A 226 -3.02 0.17 6.84
C LEU A 226 -1.91 1.17 7.22
N HIS A 227 -0.66 0.73 7.24
CA HIS A 227 0.51 1.58 7.52
C HIS A 227 1.05 2.35 6.30
N THR A 228 0.52 2.06 5.12
CA THR A 228 0.97 2.66 3.87
C THR A 228 -0.24 2.93 3.01
N GLN A 229 -0.31 4.15 2.48
CA GLN A 229 -1.30 4.49 1.49
C GLN A 229 -1.18 3.52 0.31
N THR A 230 -2.27 2.83 -0.01
CA THR A 230 -2.34 2.04 -1.24
C THR A 230 -2.24 3.01 -2.41
N SER A 231 -1.29 2.76 -3.32
CA SER A 231 -1.16 3.57 -4.53
C SER A 231 -2.50 3.59 -5.26
N TYR A 232 -2.88 4.74 -5.84
CA TYR A 232 -4.08 4.87 -6.68
C TYR A 232 -4.22 3.73 -7.69
N PHE A 233 -3.10 3.26 -8.23
CA PHE A 233 -3.05 2.19 -9.23
C PHE A 233 -3.46 0.81 -8.69
N PHE A 234 -3.37 0.58 -7.38
CA PHE A 234 -3.80 -0.65 -6.71
C PHE A 234 -5.23 -0.61 -6.18
N GLN A 235 -5.94 0.50 -6.42
CA GLN A 235 -7.34 0.64 -6.04
C GLN A 235 -8.26 0.13 -7.16
N SER A 236 -9.49 -0.22 -6.78
CA SER A 236 -10.58 -0.53 -7.71
C SER A 236 -11.65 0.57 -7.79
N HIS A 237 -11.58 1.55 -6.89
CA HIS A 237 -12.56 2.60 -6.78
C HIS A 237 -12.48 3.58 -7.95
N HIS A 238 -13.55 3.72 -8.74
CA HIS A 238 -13.62 4.43 -10.03
C HIS A 238 -13.14 3.64 -11.27
N SER A 239 -12.73 2.38 -11.14
CA SER A 239 -12.32 1.56 -12.29
C SER A 239 -13.38 1.49 -13.40
N LYS A 240 -14.66 1.49 -13.02
CA LYS A 240 -15.82 1.55 -13.93
C LYS A 240 -15.76 2.73 -14.89
N TYR A 241 -15.27 3.90 -14.46
CA TYR A 241 -15.18 5.08 -15.32
C TYR A 241 -14.15 4.90 -16.44
N TYR A 242 -13.01 4.26 -16.14
CA TYR A 242 -12.02 3.94 -17.17
C TYR A 242 -12.53 2.94 -18.19
N LYS A 243 -13.40 1.99 -17.79
CA LYS A 243 -14.01 1.02 -18.72
C LYS A 243 -14.85 1.74 -19.80
N PHE A 244 -15.49 2.87 -19.48
CA PHE A 244 -16.23 3.65 -20.48
C PHE A 244 -15.35 4.26 -21.58
N LEU A 245 -14.04 4.46 -21.33
CA LEU A 245 -13.12 4.95 -22.36
C LEU A 245 -12.94 3.96 -23.52
N LEU A 246 -13.33 2.68 -23.36
CA LEU A 246 -13.37 1.72 -24.47
C LEU A 246 -14.33 2.15 -25.59
N LEU A 247 -15.35 2.96 -25.27
CA LEU A 247 -16.27 3.53 -26.28
C LEU A 247 -15.58 4.50 -27.25
N LEU A 248 -14.36 4.96 -26.92
CA LEU A 248 -13.56 5.79 -27.82
C LEU A 248 -12.83 4.98 -28.89
N LEU A 249 -12.68 3.66 -28.72
CA LEU A 249 -11.92 2.82 -29.66
C LEU A 249 -12.52 2.83 -31.09
N PRO A 250 -13.85 2.72 -31.29
CA PRO A 250 -14.44 2.84 -32.63
C PRO A 250 -14.21 4.22 -33.25
N ILE A 251 -14.19 5.29 -32.43
CA ILE A 251 -13.94 6.66 -32.90
C ILE A 251 -12.50 6.77 -33.41
N ILE A 252 -11.53 6.29 -32.63
CA ILE A 252 -10.11 6.26 -33.02
C ILE A 252 -9.95 5.44 -34.31
N ALA A 253 -10.56 4.25 -34.37
CA ALA A 253 -10.50 3.40 -35.55
C ALA A 253 -11.09 4.09 -36.80
N GLY A 254 -12.21 4.80 -36.66
CA GLY A 254 -12.83 5.57 -37.73
C GLY A 254 -11.97 6.73 -38.22
N ILE A 255 -11.35 7.49 -37.30
CA ILE A 255 -10.40 8.56 -37.65
C ILE A 255 -9.21 8.00 -38.42
N MET A 256 -8.63 6.89 -37.96
CA MET A 256 -7.51 6.25 -38.64
C MET A 256 -7.91 5.70 -40.02
N PHE A 257 -9.11 5.14 -40.15
CA PHE A 257 -9.64 4.68 -41.44
C PHE A 257 -9.71 5.82 -42.47
N LEU A 258 -10.21 6.99 -42.05
CA LEU A 258 -10.30 8.17 -42.92
C LEU A 258 -8.92 8.70 -43.35
N HIS A 259 -7.92 8.58 -42.48
CA HIS A 259 -6.56 9.05 -42.75
C HIS A 259 -5.77 8.10 -43.67
N TYR A 260 -5.75 6.80 -43.34
CA TYR A 260 -4.91 5.80 -44.02
C TYR A 260 -5.60 5.16 -45.24
N ARG A 261 -6.94 5.26 -45.36
CA ARG A 261 -7.74 4.79 -46.50
C ARG A 261 -7.56 3.30 -46.86
N GLY A 262 -7.17 2.46 -45.91
CA GLY A 262 -7.00 1.03 -46.12
C GLY A 262 -6.14 0.37 -45.04
N PHE A 263 -5.98 -0.95 -45.18
CA PHE A 263 -5.16 -1.79 -44.29
C PHE A 263 -3.92 -2.28 -45.04
N GLU A 264 -2.78 -2.41 -44.36
CA GLU A 264 -1.52 -2.85 -44.98
C GLU A 264 -1.55 -4.34 -45.38
N SER A 265 -2.10 -5.20 -44.53
CA SER A 265 -2.17 -6.65 -44.75
C SER A 265 -3.32 -7.29 -43.97
N THR A 266 -3.90 -8.36 -44.50
CA THR A 266 -4.91 -9.18 -43.81
C THR A 266 -4.36 -9.84 -42.55
N GLN A 267 -3.07 -10.16 -42.51
CA GLN A 267 -2.41 -10.73 -41.33
C GLN A 267 -2.33 -9.72 -40.19
N VAL A 268 -1.91 -8.49 -40.48
CA VAL A 268 -1.85 -7.37 -39.52
C VAL A 268 -3.25 -7.05 -39.00
N LEU A 269 -4.24 -7.03 -39.90
CA LEU A 269 -5.65 -6.83 -39.51
C LEU A 269 -6.12 -7.92 -38.54
N ALA A 270 -5.88 -9.20 -38.85
CA ALA A 270 -6.30 -10.32 -38.01
C ALA A 270 -5.62 -10.29 -36.62
N LEU A 271 -4.30 -10.09 -36.57
CA LEU A 271 -3.56 -9.98 -35.31
C LEU A 271 -3.99 -8.77 -34.49
N GLY A 272 -4.22 -7.63 -35.14
CA GLY A 272 -4.69 -6.42 -34.49
C GLY A 272 -6.09 -6.57 -33.90
N ILE A 273 -7.03 -7.19 -34.62
CA ILE A 273 -8.38 -7.47 -34.12
C ILE A 273 -8.34 -8.47 -32.95
N LEU A 274 -7.55 -9.55 -33.06
CA LEU A 274 -7.44 -10.53 -31.98
C LEU A 274 -6.88 -9.89 -30.70
N SER A 275 -5.82 -9.09 -30.84
CA SER A 275 -5.23 -8.31 -29.75
C SER A 275 -6.24 -7.33 -29.16
N LEU A 276 -6.99 -6.61 -30.00
CA LEU A 276 -8.02 -5.67 -29.57
C LEU A 276 -9.12 -6.34 -28.76
N ILE A 277 -9.62 -7.50 -29.21
CA ILE A 277 -10.65 -8.27 -28.50
C ILE A 277 -10.10 -8.71 -27.13
N PHE A 278 -8.90 -9.28 -27.10
CA PHE A 278 -8.28 -9.73 -25.86
C PHE A 278 -8.13 -8.61 -24.83
N PHE A 279 -7.61 -7.45 -25.23
CA PHE A 279 -7.41 -6.33 -24.30
C PHE A 279 -8.70 -5.62 -23.93
N THR A 280 -9.70 -5.58 -24.80
CA THR A 280 -11.03 -5.04 -24.47
C THR A 280 -11.72 -5.93 -23.43
N LEU A 281 -11.72 -7.25 -23.62
CA LEU A 281 -12.25 -8.19 -22.64
C LEU A 281 -11.48 -8.13 -21.32
N SER A 282 -10.14 -8.05 -21.38
CA SER A 282 -9.31 -7.91 -20.18
C SER A 282 -9.63 -6.63 -19.41
N THR A 283 -9.79 -5.51 -20.09
CA THR A 283 -10.19 -4.22 -19.49
C THR A 283 -11.55 -4.33 -18.78
N TYR A 284 -12.47 -5.12 -19.33
CA TYR A 284 -13.78 -5.34 -18.74
C TYR A 284 -13.74 -6.24 -17.50
N ILE A 285 -12.95 -7.32 -17.54
CA ILE A 285 -12.85 -8.33 -16.47
C ILE A 285 -12.12 -7.78 -15.24
N TRP A 286 -11.06 -7.00 -15.44
CA TRP A 286 -10.26 -6.52 -14.32
C TRP A 286 -10.88 -5.30 -13.64
N ASP A 287 -10.63 -5.17 -12.33
CA ASP A 287 -11.17 -4.08 -11.51
C ASP A 287 -10.09 -3.18 -10.92
N LEU A 288 -8.82 -3.58 -10.88
CA LEU A 288 -7.74 -2.72 -10.39
C LEU A 288 -7.33 -1.71 -11.46
N HIS A 289 -7.10 -0.45 -11.05
CA HIS A 289 -6.76 0.64 -11.96
C HIS A 289 -5.58 0.34 -12.86
N TYR A 290 -4.48 -0.21 -12.33
CA TYR A 290 -3.31 -0.49 -13.16
C TYR A 290 -3.61 -1.51 -14.26
N LEU A 291 -4.43 -2.54 -13.97
CA LEU A 291 -4.85 -3.54 -14.94
C LEU A 291 -5.72 -2.91 -16.02
N VAL A 292 -6.75 -2.17 -15.60
CA VAL A 292 -7.71 -1.53 -16.51
C VAL A 292 -7.01 -0.51 -17.42
N ILE A 293 -6.19 0.38 -16.86
CA ILE A 293 -5.48 1.43 -17.63
C ILE A 293 -4.46 0.79 -18.57
N SER A 294 -3.70 -0.21 -18.12
CA SER A 294 -2.73 -0.89 -18.97
C SER A 294 -3.39 -1.62 -20.14
N CYS A 295 -4.48 -2.35 -19.89
CA CYS A 295 -5.25 -3.01 -20.94
C CYS A 295 -5.90 -2.00 -21.89
N LEU A 296 -6.38 -0.85 -21.41
CA LEU A 296 -6.91 0.21 -22.25
C LEU A 296 -5.85 0.76 -23.22
N LEU A 297 -4.64 1.03 -22.72
CA LEU A 297 -3.50 1.45 -23.56
C LEU A 297 -3.17 0.39 -24.62
N MET A 298 -3.17 -0.90 -24.26
CA MET A 298 -2.91 -1.97 -25.22
C MET A 298 -4.05 -2.16 -26.24
N SER A 299 -5.31 -1.90 -25.86
CA SER A 299 -6.43 -1.84 -26.80
C SER A 299 -6.23 -0.71 -27.82
N ILE A 300 -5.83 0.49 -27.36
CA ILE A 300 -5.50 1.61 -28.25
C ILE A 300 -4.34 1.23 -29.18
N ALA A 301 -3.27 0.63 -28.64
CA ALA A 301 -2.16 0.15 -29.44
C ALA A 301 -2.60 -0.88 -30.51
N SER A 302 -3.56 -1.74 -30.19
CA SER A 302 -4.11 -2.71 -31.14
C SER A 302 -4.85 -2.04 -32.30
N VAL A 303 -5.63 -0.97 -32.03
CA VAL A 303 -6.26 -0.16 -33.08
C VAL A 303 -5.20 0.48 -33.97
N VAL A 304 -4.17 1.08 -33.37
CA VAL A 304 -3.07 1.74 -34.10
C VAL A 304 -2.26 0.74 -34.95
N TYR A 305 -2.08 -0.48 -34.43
CA TYR A 305 -1.40 -1.57 -35.13
C TYR A 305 -2.16 -2.04 -36.37
N ILE A 306 -3.50 -2.06 -36.36
CA ILE A 306 -4.31 -2.45 -37.54
C ILE A 306 -3.97 -1.58 -38.78
N TYR A 307 -3.62 -0.32 -38.55
CA TYR A 307 -3.21 0.63 -39.59
C TYR A 307 -1.69 0.73 -39.74
N SER A 308 -0.95 -0.19 -39.12
CA SER A 308 0.50 -0.32 -39.27
C SER A 308 1.31 0.90 -38.85
N ASP A 309 0.74 1.75 -37.98
CA ASP A 309 1.41 2.96 -37.52
C ASP A 309 2.42 2.64 -36.41
N SER A 310 3.67 3.06 -36.60
CA SER A 310 4.78 2.84 -35.66
C SER A 310 4.50 3.28 -34.21
N TYR A 311 3.58 4.22 -33.98
CA TYR A 311 3.18 4.64 -32.63
C TYR A 311 2.61 3.50 -31.79
N PHE A 312 2.07 2.43 -32.41
CA PHE A 312 1.57 1.26 -31.67
C PHE A 312 2.63 0.70 -30.72
N ARG A 313 3.90 0.69 -31.16
CA ARG A 313 5.03 0.11 -30.41
C ARG A 313 5.24 0.82 -29.08
N LEU A 314 5.19 2.16 -29.10
CA LEU A 314 5.38 2.97 -27.92
C LEU A 314 4.19 2.83 -26.96
N ILE A 315 2.97 2.94 -27.48
CA ILE A 315 1.74 2.85 -26.66
C ILE A 315 1.66 1.47 -26.00
N TYR A 316 1.96 0.42 -26.76
CA TYR A 316 1.98 -0.95 -26.26
C TYR A 316 3.03 -1.13 -25.16
N LEU A 317 4.26 -0.65 -25.39
CA LEU A 317 5.34 -0.77 -24.43
C LEU A 317 5.03 -0.03 -23.13
N VAL A 318 4.46 1.18 -23.20
CA VAL A 318 4.05 1.94 -22.01
C VAL A 318 2.98 1.17 -21.24
N GLY A 319 1.94 0.68 -21.92
CA GLY A 319 0.92 -0.16 -21.28
C GLY A 319 1.51 -1.42 -20.64
N PHE A 320 2.47 -2.07 -21.29
CA PHE A 320 3.09 -3.29 -20.78
C PHE A 320 4.01 -3.04 -19.57
N LEU A 321 4.84 -1.99 -19.63
CA LEU A 321 5.71 -1.62 -18.51
C LEU A 321 4.90 -1.20 -17.29
N MET A 322 3.79 -0.49 -17.50
CA MET A 322 2.85 -0.16 -16.43
C MET A 322 2.26 -1.42 -15.80
N LEU A 323 1.76 -2.36 -16.62
CA LEU A 323 1.23 -3.63 -16.16
C LEU A 323 2.26 -4.43 -15.35
N ALA A 324 3.45 -4.63 -15.90
CA ALA A 324 4.51 -5.42 -15.29
C ALA A 324 5.07 -4.75 -14.03
N GLY A 325 5.31 -3.44 -14.05
CA GLY A 325 5.84 -2.70 -12.92
C GLY A 325 4.89 -2.74 -11.71
N PHE A 326 3.61 -2.46 -11.94
CA PHE A 326 2.62 -2.50 -10.87
C PHE A 326 2.29 -3.94 -10.43
N ALA A 327 2.23 -4.92 -11.33
CA ALA A 327 2.07 -6.31 -10.92
C ALA A 327 3.25 -6.80 -10.07
N LEU A 328 4.49 -6.43 -10.42
CA LEU A 328 5.69 -6.81 -9.66
C LEU A 328 5.63 -6.26 -8.23
N GLN A 329 5.20 -5.01 -8.08
CA GLN A 329 5.03 -4.36 -6.78
C GLN A 329 3.88 -4.97 -5.98
N PHE A 330 2.71 -5.16 -6.60
CA PHE A 330 1.51 -5.65 -5.94
C PHE A 330 1.64 -7.09 -5.44
N TYR A 331 2.31 -7.94 -6.21
CA TYR A 331 2.49 -9.35 -5.88
C TYR A 331 3.81 -9.64 -5.14
N GLY A 332 4.59 -8.62 -4.80
CA GLY A 332 5.84 -8.76 -4.05
C GLY A 332 6.95 -9.51 -4.79
N GLY A 333 6.95 -9.48 -6.14
CA GLY A 333 7.95 -10.14 -6.97
C GLY A 333 7.36 -10.96 -8.13
N MET A 334 8.25 -11.67 -8.84
CA MET A 334 7.87 -12.53 -9.98
C MET A 334 7.35 -13.89 -9.50
N ASN A 335 6.08 -13.93 -9.09
CA ASN A 335 5.41 -15.16 -8.66
C ASN A 335 4.39 -15.65 -9.72
N LYS A 336 3.66 -16.73 -9.38
CA LYS A 336 2.65 -17.33 -10.27
C LYS A 336 1.60 -16.30 -10.71
N GLU A 337 1.11 -15.47 -9.79
CA GLU A 337 0.11 -14.45 -10.08
C GLU A 337 0.65 -13.39 -11.04
N PHE A 338 1.87 -12.90 -10.82
CA PHE A 338 2.56 -12.01 -11.75
C PHE A 338 2.61 -12.57 -13.18
N LEU A 339 2.99 -13.84 -13.32
CA LEU A 339 3.09 -14.51 -14.63
C LEU A 339 1.72 -14.68 -15.29
N ILE A 340 0.68 -15.01 -14.54
CA ILE A 340 -0.69 -15.14 -15.07
C ILE A 340 -1.17 -13.79 -15.64
N LYS A 341 -0.88 -12.68 -14.96
CA LYS A 341 -1.32 -11.35 -15.41
C LYS A 341 -0.50 -10.79 -16.57
N THR A 342 0.79 -11.07 -16.63
CA THR A 342 1.72 -10.46 -17.59
C THR A 342 2.05 -11.34 -18.80
N GLY A 343 1.88 -12.67 -18.69
CA GLY A 343 2.33 -13.64 -19.69
C GLY A 343 1.63 -13.52 -21.04
N MET A 344 0.29 -13.54 -21.07
CA MET A 344 -0.47 -13.39 -22.32
C MET A 344 -0.24 -12.03 -23.00
N PRO A 345 -0.25 -10.89 -22.27
CA PRO A 345 0.18 -9.61 -22.82
C PRO A 345 1.60 -9.67 -23.42
N LEU A 346 2.58 -10.25 -22.73
CA LEU A 346 3.93 -10.37 -23.28
C LEU A 346 3.96 -11.14 -24.61
N LEU A 347 3.26 -12.28 -24.70
CA LEU A 347 3.20 -13.09 -25.92
C LEU A 347 2.54 -12.35 -27.09
N ILE A 348 1.44 -11.64 -26.82
CA ILE A 348 0.76 -10.82 -27.83
C ILE A 348 1.70 -9.71 -28.30
N GLY A 349 2.38 -9.03 -27.38
CA GLY A 349 3.36 -8.00 -27.71
C GLY A 349 4.42 -8.54 -28.67
N LEU A 350 5.09 -9.64 -28.31
CA LEU A 350 6.10 -10.26 -29.17
C LEU A 350 5.53 -10.58 -30.56
N ALA A 351 4.33 -11.14 -30.66
CA ALA A 351 3.67 -11.41 -31.94
C ALA A 351 3.46 -10.14 -32.77
N LEU A 352 3.01 -9.03 -32.17
CA LEU A 352 2.82 -7.75 -32.84
C LEU A 352 4.16 -7.12 -33.29
N PHE A 353 5.22 -7.26 -32.50
CA PHE A 353 6.53 -6.68 -32.82
C PHE A 353 7.29 -7.45 -33.90
N PHE A 354 7.10 -8.76 -34.01
CA PHE A 354 7.82 -9.62 -34.98
C PHE A 354 7.01 -9.98 -36.24
N SER A 355 5.70 -9.70 -36.27
CA SER A 355 4.85 -9.91 -37.45
C SER A 355 5.01 -8.82 -38.52
N LYS A 356 5.73 -7.74 -38.19
CA LYS A 356 6.02 -6.61 -39.07
C LYS A 356 7.52 -6.44 -39.21
#